data_AF-A0A535UJV9-F1
#
_entry.id   AF-A0A535UJV9-F1
#
_cell.length_a   1.000
_cell.length_b   1.000
_cell.length_c   1.000
_cell.angle_alpha   90.00
_cell.angle_beta   90.00
_cell.angle_gamma   90.00
#
_symmetry.space_group_name_H-M   'P 1'
#
loop_
_entity.id
_entity.type
_entity.pdbx_description
1 polymer ?
#
loop_
_entity_poly.entity_id
_entity_poly.type
_entity_poly.pdbx_seq_one_letter_code
_entity_poly.pdbx_strand_id
1 'polypeptide(L)'
;MELYDQVLEAVQAIQTRTSLKPEVGVILGSGLGDLATEIAEPAIVPYADIPHFARSTVKGHAGRLIIGLLENVPVVAMQGRFHLYEGYPLQVLTLPVRVMRQLGAHTLIVTNAAGGVNPAYRPGDFMLIRDHINMPGLAGANPLLGPNDERLRAVGTDAVGMSTVPEVIVARHAGMQVLGLSLITNTATGNETGEVNHAEVLAAADAVRPRFAALVRGIVREIPRLIATS
;
A
#
# COMPACT_ATOMS: atom_id res chain seq x y z
N MET A 1 4.33 15.00 -21.34
CA MET A 1 4.11 15.66 -20.03
C MET A 1 4.95 14.92 -19.02
N GLU A 2 5.78 15.64 -18.28
CA GLU A 2 6.69 15.02 -17.32
C GLU A 2 5.92 14.45 -16.13
N LEU A 3 6.50 13.45 -15.49
CA LEU A 3 5.88 12.77 -14.35
C LEU A 3 5.60 13.74 -13.18
N TYR A 4 6.45 14.74 -12.99
CA TYR A 4 6.27 15.74 -11.94
C TYR A 4 5.01 16.59 -12.18
N ASP A 5 4.75 16.98 -13.43
CA ASP A 5 3.55 17.75 -13.80
C ASP A 5 2.28 16.93 -13.53
N GLN A 6 2.30 15.62 -13.85
CA GLN A 6 1.20 14.70 -13.54
C GLN A 6 0.90 14.63 -12.04
N VAL A 7 1.94 14.61 -11.20
CA VAL A 7 1.78 14.63 -9.74
C VAL A 7 1.14 15.94 -9.29
N LEU A 8 1.59 17.09 -9.82
CA LEU A 8 1.05 18.39 -9.45
C LEU A 8 -0.42 18.55 -9.85
N GLU A 9 -0.81 18.12 -11.05
CA GLU A 9 -2.20 18.16 -11.50
C GLU A 9 -3.12 17.29 -10.62
N ALA A 10 -2.66 16.08 -10.25
CA ALA A 10 -3.38 15.20 -9.35
C ALA A 10 -3.54 15.82 -7.95
N VAL A 11 -2.47 16.42 -7.41
CA VAL A 11 -2.49 17.10 -6.11
C VAL A 11 -3.45 18.28 -6.12
N GLN A 12 -3.43 19.10 -7.17
CA GLN A 12 -4.34 20.24 -7.32
C GLN A 12 -5.80 19.78 -7.34
N ALA A 13 -6.11 18.74 -8.10
CA ALA A 13 -7.46 18.16 -8.14
C ALA A 13 -7.92 17.70 -6.74
N ILE A 14 -7.05 17.05 -5.97
CA ILE A 14 -7.37 16.59 -4.61
C ILE A 14 -7.54 17.77 -3.64
N GLN A 15 -6.69 18.80 -3.75
CA GLN A 15 -6.73 19.99 -2.88
C GLN A 15 -8.00 20.83 -3.07
N THR A 16 -8.73 20.67 -4.18
CA THR A 16 -10.07 21.27 -4.33
C THR A 16 -11.09 20.69 -3.36
N ARG A 17 -10.84 19.49 -2.81
CA ARG A 17 -11.76 18.76 -1.93
C ARG A 17 -11.41 18.91 -0.45
N THR A 18 -10.16 19.25 -0.12
CA THR A 18 -9.70 19.40 1.26
C THR A 18 -8.43 20.23 1.34
N SER A 19 -8.28 20.99 2.44
CA SER A 19 -7.04 21.68 2.81
C SER A 19 -6.19 20.89 3.81
N LEU A 20 -6.68 19.73 4.27
CA LEU A 20 -5.98 18.89 5.25
C LEU A 20 -4.69 18.36 4.63
N LYS A 21 -3.57 18.55 5.34
CA LYS A 21 -2.26 18.03 4.94
C LYS A 21 -2.01 16.71 5.68
N PRO A 22 -2.07 15.56 5.00
CA PRO A 22 -1.84 14.28 5.64
C PRO A 22 -0.38 14.14 6.09
N GLU A 23 -0.18 13.50 7.24
CA GLU A 23 1.13 13.12 7.77
C GLU A 23 1.48 11.67 7.38
N VAL A 24 0.46 10.83 7.31
CA VAL A 24 0.59 9.39 7.05
C VAL A 24 -0.21 8.99 5.81
N GLY A 25 0.46 8.34 4.86
CA GLY A 25 -0.16 7.62 3.76
C GLY A 25 -0.48 6.19 4.17
N VAL A 26 -1.64 5.67 3.80
CA VAL A 26 -2.04 4.27 4.06
C VAL A 26 -2.52 3.63 2.77
N ILE A 27 -1.90 2.54 2.35
CA ILE A 27 -2.38 1.74 1.20
C ILE A 27 -3.05 0.48 1.72
N LEU A 28 -4.37 0.40 1.54
CA LEU A 28 -5.17 -0.74 1.98
C LEU A 28 -5.19 -1.82 0.89
N GLY A 29 -4.71 -3.01 1.25
CA GLY A 29 -4.75 -4.20 0.40
C GLY A 29 -6.14 -4.84 0.34
N SER A 30 -6.24 -5.96 -0.38
CA SER A 30 -7.49 -6.72 -0.54
C SER A 30 -8.05 -7.15 0.82
N GLY A 31 -9.35 -6.90 1.04
CA GLY A 31 -10.05 -7.22 2.30
C GLY A 31 -9.76 -6.26 3.47
N LEU A 32 -8.80 -5.35 3.33
CA LEU A 32 -8.36 -4.42 4.38
C LEU A 32 -8.99 -3.02 4.24
N GLY A 33 -9.86 -2.84 3.25
CA GLY A 33 -10.42 -1.54 2.87
C GLY A 33 -11.31 -0.88 3.93
N ASP A 34 -11.94 -1.67 4.81
CA ASP A 34 -12.94 -1.17 5.76
C ASP A 34 -12.38 -0.18 6.78
N LEU A 35 -11.07 -0.24 7.06
CA LEU A 35 -10.40 0.75 7.91
C LEU A 35 -10.64 2.19 7.41
N ALA A 36 -10.83 2.37 6.10
CA ALA A 36 -11.08 3.70 5.55
C ALA A 36 -12.44 4.30 5.98
N THR A 37 -13.36 3.48 6.49
CA THR A 37 -14.65 3.94 7.03
C THR A 37 -14.52 4.52 8.44
N GLU A 38 -13.41 4.25 9.14
CA GLU A 38 -13.11 4.78 10.47
C GLU A 38 -12.37 6.13 10.41
N ILE A 39 -12.07 6.64 9.22
CA ILE A 39 -11.45 7.95 9.03
C ILE A 39 -12.52 9.03 9.28
N ALA A 40 -12.31 9.87 10.29
CA ALA A 40 -13.15 11.00 10.63
C ALA A 40 -12.94 12.17 9.66
N GLU A 41 -13.99 12.97 9.48
CA GLU A 41 -14.01 14.14 8.58
C GLU A 41 -13.48 13.84 7.16
N PRO A 42 -13.96 12.77 6.49
CA PRO A 42 -13.34 12.30 5.27
C PRO A 42 -13.67 13.18 4.07
N ALA A 43 -12.64 13.70 3.41
CA ALA A 43 -12.70 14.12 2.02
C ALA A 43 -12.45 12.90 1.11
N ILE A 44 -13.50 12.45 0.44
CA ILE A 44 -13.48 11.26 -0.43
C ILE A 44 -13.35 11.71 -1.88
N VAL A 45 -12.32 11.22 -2.58
CA VAL A 45 -12.04 11.53 -3.98
C VAL A 45 -11.97 10.22 -4.78
N PRO A 46 -12.96 9.93 -5.66
CA PRO A 46 -12.89 8.77 -6.55
C PRO A 46 -11.64 8.83 -7.43
N TYR A 47 -10.99 7.69 -7.71
CA TYR A 47 -9.79 7.68 -8.57
C TYR A 47 -10.08 8.20 -9.98
N ALA A 48 -11.30 8.01 -10.48
CA ALA A 48 -11.72 8.52 -11.78
C ALA A 48 -11.74 10.05 -11.86
N ASP A 49 -11.80 10.74 -10.73
CA ASP A 49 -11.83 12.20 -10.64
C ASP A 49 -10.42 12.79 -10.41
N ILE A 50 -9.40 11.93 -10.26
CA ILE A 50 -8.01 12.34 -10.04
C ILE A 50 -7.27 12.18 -11.37
N PRO A 51 -6.75 13.27 -11.98
CA PRO A 51 -5.93 13.17 -13.18
C PRO A 51 -4.80 12.14 -13.04
N HIS A 52 -4.58 11.36 -14.09
CA HIS A 52 -3.50 10.37 -14.21
C HIS A 52 -3.59 9.15 -13.29
N PHE A 53 -4.60 9.05 -12.42
CA PHE A 53 -4.85 7.84 -11.66
C PHE A 53 -5.42 6.72 -12.53
N ALA A 54 -4.99 5.50 -12.28
CA ALA A 54 -5.62 4.31 -12.85
C ALA A 54 -6.99 4.06 -12.20
N ARG A 55 -7.79 3.23 -12.88
CA ARG A 55 -9.01 2.65 -12.30
C ARG A 55 -8.63 1.36 -11.58
N SER A 56 -9.29 1.09 -10.45
CA SER A 56 -9.13 -0.21 -9.79
C SER A 56 -10.11 -1.20 -10.40
N THR A 57 -9.62 -2.32 -10.93
CA THR A 57 -10.48 -3.35 -11.56
C THR A 57 -10.68 -4.59 -10.68
N VAL A 58 -9.89 -4.71 -9.61
CA VAL A 58 -9.91 -5.84 -8.68
C VAL A 58 -11.12 -5.78 -7.73
N LYS A 59 -11.82 -6.91 -7.56
CA LYS A 59 -12.92 -7.05 -6.61
C LYS A 59 -12.46 -6.81 -5.18
N GLY A 60 -13.17 -5.94 -4.46
CA GLY A 60 -12.85 -5.54 -3.08
C GLY A 60 -12.02 -4.25 -2.97
N HIS A 61 -11.66 -3.65 -4.11
CA HIS A 61 -10.97 -2.36 -4.16
C HIS A 61 -11.98 -1.28 -4.53
N ALA A 62 -12.30 -0.39 -3.60
CA ALA A 62 -13.35 0.62 -3.76
C ALA A 62 -12.99 1.72 -4.77
N GLY A 63 -11.69 1.91 -5.05
CA GLY A 63 -11.24 2.83 -6.09
C GLY A 63 -11.35 4.30 -5.70
N ARG A 64 -11.08 4.64 -4.44
CA ARG A 64 -11.18 6.00 -3.91
C ARG A 64 -10.04 6.35 -2.95
N LEU A 65 -9.63 7.60 -3.00
CA LEU A 65 -8.66 8.21 -2.10
C LEU A 65 -9.43 8.93 -0.99
N ILE A 66 -9.04 8.73 0.27
CA ILE A 66 -9.74 9.28 1.43
C ILE A 66 -8.74 10.08 2.26
N ILE A 67 -9.01 11.36 2.47
CA ILE A 67 -8.19 12.24 3.30
C ILE A 67 -9.01 12.64 4.52
N GLY A 68 -8.48 12.48 5.72
CA GLY A 68 -9.20 12.81 6.95
C GLY A 68 -8.37 12.54 8.19
N LEU A 69 -9.02 12.33 9.32
CA LEU A 69 -8.37 12.10 10.60
C LEU A 69 -8.54 10.64 11.05
N LEU A 70 -7.45 9.96 11.36
CA LEU A 70 -7.47 8.65 12.01
C LEU A 70 -6.72 8.76 13.34
N GLU A 71 -7.41 8.51 14.45
CA GLU A 71 -6.86 8.76 15.80
C GLU A 71 -6.33 10.20 15.98
N ASN A 72 -7.04 11.19 15.41
CA ASN A 72 -6.65 12.61 15.33
C ASN A 72 -5.38 12.91 14.52
N VAL A 73 -4.81 11.91 13.84
CA VAL A 73 -3.68 12.10 12.93
C VAL A 73 -4.20 12.33 11.51
N PRO A 74 -3.74 13.38 10.80
CA PRO A 74 -4.08 13.58 9.39
C PRO A 74 -3.55 12.43 8.53
N VAL A 75 -4.44 11.73 7.84
CA VAL A 75 -4.10 10.59 6.97
C VAL A 75 -4.63 10.76 5.55
N VAL A 76 -3.94 10.14 4.60
CA VAL A 76 -4.44 9.89 3.24
C VAL A 76 -4.43 8.38 2.99
N ALA A 77 -5.59 7.80 2.70
CA ALA A 77 -5.76 6.37 2.51
C ALA A 77 -6.21 6.04 1.09
N MET A 78 -5.52 5.08 0.46
CA MET A 78 -5.99 4.40 -0.74
C MET A 78 -6.88 3.23 -0.35
N GLN A 79 -8.18 3.33 -0.61
CA GLN A 79 -9.12 2.22 -0.43
C GLN A 79 -9.16 1.38 -1.70
N GLY A 80 -8.16 0.51 -1.82
CA GLY A 80 -7.85 -0.27 -2.99
C GLY A 80 -6.64 0.29 -3.75
N ARG A 81 -5.74 -0.60 -4.18
CA ARG A 81 -4.55 -0.27 -4.98
C ARG A 81 -4.65 -0.78 -6.41
N PHE A 82 -3.66 -0.39 -7.21
CA PHE A 82 -3.42 -0.89 -8.55
C PHE A 82 -2.36 -1.99 -8.52
N HIS A 83 -2.47 -2.96 -9.42
CA HIS A 83 -1.52 -4.07 -9.52
C HIS A 83 -0.91 -4.15 -10.91
N LEU A 84 0.32 -4.65 -10.97
CA LEU A 84 1.02 -4.83 -12.23
C LEU A 84 0.30 -5.82 -13.15
N TYR A 85 -0.34 -6.85 -12.58
CA TYR A 85 -1.10 -7.83 -13.34
C TYR A 85 -2.37 -7.26 -14.02
N GLU A 86 -2.82 -6.07 -13.64
CA GLU A 86 -3.92 -5.37 -14.32
C GLU A 86 -3.43 -4.72 -15.65
N GLY A 87 -2.14 -4.83 -15.96
CA GLY A 87 -1.52 -4.29 -17.18
C GLY A 87 -1.07 -2.84 -17.07
N TYR A 88 -1.13 -2.24 -15.88
CA TYR A 88 -0.70 -0.86 -15.67
C TYR A 88 0.82 -0.72 -15.67
N PRO A 89 1.37 0.32 -16.32
CA PRO A 89 2.80 0.63 -16.20
C PRO A 89 3.12 1.04 -14.77
N LEU A 90 4.34 0.70 -14.31
CA LEU A 90 4.78 0.93 -12.93
C LEU A 90 4.72 2.41 -12.52
N GLN A 91 4.88 3.33 -13.47
CA GLN A 91 4.78 4.77 -13.26
C GLN A 91 3.37 5.17 -12.81
N VAL A 92 2.34 4.59 -13.43
CA VAL A 92 0.93 4.82 -13.07
C VAL A 92 0.60 4.14 -11.75
N LEU A 93 1.07 2.90 -11.56
CA LEU A 93 0.86 2.14 -10.33
C LEU A 93 1.39 2.89 -9.10
N THR A 94 2.55 3.52 -9.23
CA THR A 94 3.25 4.20 -8.13
C THR A 94 2.99 5.71 -8.06
N LEU A 95 2.25 6.29 -9.01
CA LEU A 95 1.88 7.71 -9.00
C LEU A 95 1.20 8.13 -7.68
N PRO A 96 0.26 7.35 -7.08
CA PRO A 96 -0.39 7.73 -5.84
C PRO A 96 0.59 7.96 -4.68
N VAL A 97 1.68 7.20 -4.59
CA VAL A 97 2.69 7.38 -3.54
C VAL A 97 3.36 8.75 -3.65
N ARG A 98 3.67 9.18 -4.88
CA ARG A 98 4.24 10.52 -5.13
C ARG A 98 3.25 11.63 -4.79
N VAL A 99 1.97 11.42 -5.12
CA VAL A 99 0.88 12.34 -4.76
C VAL A 99 0.71 12.44 -3.24
N MET A 100 0.71 11.32 -2.51
CA MET A 100 0.66 11.32 -1.04
C MET A 100 1.83 12.10 -0.43
N ARG A 101 3.04 11.86 -0.94
CA ARG A 101 4.24 12.60 -0.50
C ARG A 101 4.09 14.09 -0.72
N GLN A 102 3.60 14.49 -1.88
CA GLN A 102 3.42 15.90 -2.27
C GLN A 102 2.29 16.58 -1.48
N LEU A 103 1.26 15.84 -1.07
CA LEU A 103 0.20 16.33 -0.17
C LEU A 103 0.71 16.61 1.25
N GLY A 104 1.79 15.94 1.67
CA GLY A 104 2.44 16.16 2.97
C GLY A 104 2.87 14.89 3.70
N ALA A 105 2.44 13.71 3.22
CA ALA A 105 2.71 12.46 3.92
C ALA A 105 4.20 12.17 3.94
N HIS A 106 4.76 11.96 5.12
CA HIS A 106 6.17 11.62 5.32
C HIS A 106 6.34 10.18 5.80
N THR A 107 5.26 9.53 6.24
CA THR A 107 5.21 8.10 6.57
C THR A 107 4.24 7.38 5.64
N LEU A 108 4.59 6.19 5.17
CA LEU A 108 3.74 5.30 4.39
C LEU A 108 3.54 3.97 5.13
N ILE A 109 2.30 3.63 5.43
CA ILE A 109 1.90 2.29 5.86
C ILE A 109 1.33 1.54 4.65
N VAL A 110 1.95 0.44 4.27
CA VAL A 110 1.50 -0.39 3.15
C VAL A 110 1.08 -1.77 3.66
N THR A 111 -0.15 -2.16 3.34
CA THR A 111 -0.77 -3.39 3.85
C THR A 111 -1.14 -4.33 2.71
N ASN A 112 -0.86 -5.62 2.75
CA ASN A 112 -1.28 -6.53 1.68
C ASN A 112 -1.82 -7.85 2.23
N ALA A 113 -2.51 -8.59 1.37
CA ALA A 113 -2.70 -10.03 1.56
C ALA A 113 -1.51 -10.77 0.91
N ALA A 114 -0.99 -11.78 1.60
CA ALA A 114 0.12 -12.61 1.13
C ALA A 114 -0.08 -14.08 1.46
N GLY A 115 0.50 -14.94 0.63
CA GLY A 115 0.68 -16.35 0.96
C GLY A 115 1.86 -16.54 1.91
N GLY A 116 1.65 -17.22 3.02
CA GLY A 116 2.69 -17.55 4.00
C GLY A 116 3.55 -18.70 3.50
N VAL A 117 4.81 -18.40 3.15
CA VAL A 117 5.79 -19.41 2.72
C VAL A 117 6.45 -20.05 3.94
N ASN A 118 6.61 -19.29 5.02
CA ASN A 118 7.09 -19.80 6.30
C ASN A 118 6.04 -20.76 6.92
N PRO A 119 6.38 -22.04 7.19
CA PRO A 119 5.43 -23.02 7.71
C PRO A 119 4.95 -22.73 9.15
N ALA A 120 5.59 -21.79 9.85
CA ALA A 120 5.12 -21.32 11.15
C ALA A 120 3.90 -20.39 11.06
N TYR A 121 3.64 -19.79 9.88
CA TYR A 121 2.54 -18.84 9.70
C TYR A 121 1.22 -19.54 9.45
N ARG A 122 0.14 -18.92 9.94
CA ARG A 122 -1.23 -19.37 9.77
C ARG A 122 -2.07 -18.27 9.12
N PRO A 123 -3.12 -18.61 8.37
CA PRO A 123 -4.10 -17.62 7.93
C PRO A 123 -4.61 -16.79 9.10
N GLY A 124 -4.61 -15.47 8.95
CA GLY A 124 -4.95 -14.50 10.00
C GLY A 124 -3.75 -13.93 10.77
N ASP A 125 -2.54 -14.44 10.56
CA ASP A 125 -1.32 -13.85 11.13
C ASP A 125 -0.95 -12.53 10.42
N PHE A 126 -0.40 -11.59 11.19
CA PHE A 126 0.21 -10.39 10.65
C PHE A 126 1.73 -10.55 10.63
N MET A 127 2.32 -10.44 9.45
CA MET A 127 3.76 -10.43 9.24
C MET A 127 4.23 -8.98 9.03
N LEU A 128 5.14 -8.51 9.87
CA LEU A 128 5.90 -7.29 9.61
C LEU A 128 6.87 -7.53 8.46
N ILE A 129 6.80 -6.70 7.41
CA ILE A 129 7.71 -6.78 6.28
C ILE A 129 9.02 -6.10 6.69
N ARG A 130 10.03 -6.92 7.01
CA ARG A 130 11.38 -6.44 7.35
C ARG A 130 12.21 -6.11 6.12
N ASP A 131 12.06 -6.91 5.06
CA ASP A 131 12.77 -6.76 3.79
C ASP A 131 11.93 -7.38 2.65
N HIS A 132 12.35 -7.24 1.39
CA HIS A 132 11.68 -7.83 0.24
C HIS A 132 12.65 -8.29 -0.86
N ILE A 133 12.26 -9.32 -1.62
CA ILE A 133 12.88 -9.63 -2.92
C ILE A 133 12.00 -9.08 -4.04
N ASN A 134 12.56 -8.21 -4.87
CA ASN A 134 11.87 -7.65 -6.04
C ASN A 134 12.11 -8.50 -7.30
N MET A 135 11.44 -9.65 -7.42
CA MET A 135 11.60 -10.54 -8.58
C MET A 135 11.30 -9.85 -9.93
N PRO A 136 10.22 -9.06 -10.10
CA PRO A 136 10.03 -8.28 -11.32
C PRO A 136 11.17 -7.28 -11.57
N GLY A 137 11.65 -6.61 -10.51
CA GLY A 137 12.79 -5.69 -10.60
C GLY A 137 14.08 -6.36 -11.05
N LEU A 138 14.35 -7.60 -10.61
CA LEU A 138 15.50 -8.39 -11.07
C LEU A 138 15.41 -8.74 -12.57
N ALA A 139 14.20 -8.84 -13.11
CA ALA A 139 13.93 -9.06 -14.53
C ALA A 139 13.79 -7.75 -15.33
N GLY A 140 14.12 -6.60 -14.75
CA GLY A 140 14.06 -5.28 -15.41
C GLY A 140 12.73 -4.54 -15.28
N ALA A 141 11.74 -5.07 -14.55
CA ALA A 141 10.49 -4.37 -14.23
C ALA A 141 10.56 -3.67 -12.87
N ASN A 142 11.43 -2.66 -12.78
CA ASN A 142 11.61 -1.83 -11.58
C ASN A 142 10.98 -0.44 -11.78
N PRO A 143 10.21 0.13 -10.82
CA PRO A 143 9.62 1.46 -10.96
C PRO A 143 10.64 2.60 -11.07
N LEU A 144 11.93 2.33 -10.80
CA LEU A 144 13.05 3.27 -10.90
C LEU A 144 13.92 3.09 -12.15
N LEU A 145 13.47 2.33 -13.16
CA LEU A 145 14.27 2.08 -14.37
C LEU A 145 14.83 3.39 -14.98
N GLY A 146 16.16 3.46 -15.11
CA GLY A 146 17.07 4.60 -15.35
C GLY A 146 18.52 4.16 -14.97
N PRO A 147 19.60 4.93 -15.18
CA PRO A 147 20.96 4.37 -15.03
C PRO A 147 21.41 4.17 -13.57
N ASN A 148 21.74 2.92 -13.13
CA ASN A 148 22.83 2.58 -12.17
C ASN A 148 23.09 1.05 -11.91
N ASP A 149 24.37 0.75 -11.62
CA ASP A 149 25.16 -0.35 -10.95
C ASP A 149 24.83 -1.87 -11.06
N GLU A 150 25.88 -2.65 -11.37
CA GLU A 150 25.85 -4.07 -11.80
C GLU A 150 26.11 -5.12 -10.69
N ARG A 151 26.18 -4.76 -9.40
CA ARG A 151 26.83 -5.63 -8.39
C ARG A 151 25.95 -6.44 -7.41
N LEU A 152 24.64 -6.56 -7.56
CA LEU A 152 23.79 -7.15 -6.50
C LEU A 152 23.05 -8.45 -6.91
N ARG A 153 23.30 -9.53 -6.15
CA ARG A 153 22.70 -10.89 -6.25
C ARG A 153 21.59 -11.11 -5.20
N ALA A 154 20.71 -12.11 -5.41
CA ALA A 154 19.47 -12.39 -4.65
C ALA A 154 19.59 -13.50 -3.55
N VAL A 155 18.73 -13.44 -2.50
CA VAL A 155 18.56 -14.43 -1.40
C VAL A 155 17.14 -14.38 -0.76
N GLY A 156 16.50 -15.55 -0.51
CA GLY A 156 15.48 -15.93 0.54
C GLY A 156 14.19 -15.11 0.83
N THR A 157 12.99 -15.73 0.85
CA THR A 157 11.68 -15.08 1.17
C THR A 157 10.80 -15.80 2.19
N ASP A 158 10.13 -15.05 3.08
CA ASP A 158 9.20 -15.54 4.11
C ASP A 158 7.69 -15.52 3.71
N ALA A 159 7.30 -14.61 2.81
CA ALA A 159 5.94 -14.49 2.28
C ALA A 159 5.98 -14.00 0.83
N VAL A 160 4.96 -14.35 0.04
CA VAL A 160 4.85 -13.96 -1.37
C VAL A 160 3.54 -13.24 -1.65
N GLY A 161 3.61 -12.16 -2.42
CA GLY A 161 2.46 -11.35 -2.81
C GLY A 161 2.72 -10.66 -4.15
N MET A 162 1.70 -9.96 -4.66
CA MET A 162 1.71 -9.38 -6.01
C MET A 162 1.63 -7.83 -6.02
N SER A 163 1.96 -7.19 -4.89
CA SER A 163 1.92 -5.73 -4.71
C SER A 163 2.99 -5.27 -3.72
N THR A 164 2.91 -4.06 -3.17
CA THR A 164 3.77 -3.53 -2.09
C THR A 164 5.16 -3.12 -2.53
N VAL A 165 5.94 -4.00 -3.13
CA VAL A 165 7.35 -3.74 -3.46
C VAL A 165 7.55 -2.47 -4.31
N PRO A 166 6.81 -2.24 -5.41
CA PRO A 166 6.99 -1.02 -6.20
C PRO A 166 6.65 0.27 -5.42
N GLU A 167 5.63 0.21 -4.57
CA GLU A 167 5.17 1.34 -3.76
C GLU A 167 6.22 1.70 -2.69
N VAL A 168 6.79 0.68 -2.02
CA VAL A 168 7.87 0.84 -1.04
C VAL A 168 9.10 1.49 -1.67
N ILE A 169 9.51 1.02 -2.85
CA ILE A 169 10.68 1.56 -3.58
C ILE A 169 10.48 3.05 -3.86
N VAL A 170 9.32 3.46 -4.36
CA VAL A 170 9.03 4.88 -4.66
C VAL A 170 8.90 5.72 -3.39
N ALA A 171 8.32 5.19 -2.32
CA ALA A 171 8.22 5.88 -1.04
C ALA A 171 9.60 6.16 -0.43
N ARG A 172 10.50 5.16 -0.44
CA ARG A 172 11.88 5.32 0.03
C ARG A 172 12.69 6.28 -0.84
N HIS A 173 12.54 6.20 -2.16
CA HIS A 173 13.14 7.18 -3.07
C HIS A 173 12.66 8.61 -2.79
N ALA A 174 11.41 8.79 -2.37
CA ALA A 174 10.83 10.08 -1.99
C ALA A 174 11.12 10.51 -0.53
N GLY A 175 11.99 9.78 0.17
CA GLY A 175 12.41 10.08 1.54
C GLY A 175 11.39 9.74 2.62
N MET A 176 10.34 8.97 2.32
CA MET A 176 9.32 8.58 3.29
C MET A 176 9.82 7.48 4.23
N GLN A 177 9.39 7.51 5.48
CA GLN A 177 9.44 6.34 6.36
C GLN A 177 8.40 5.32 5.92
N VAL A 178 8.73 4.02 5.97
CA VAL A 178 7.83 2.97 5.45
C VAL A 178 7.65 1.87 6.48
N LEU A 179 6.40 1.51 6.73
CA LEU A 179 6.01 0.31 7.45
C LEU A 179 5.22 -0.61 6.52
N GLY A 180 5.72 -1.84 6.33
CA GLY A 180 5.02 -2.87 5.57
C GLY A 180 4.37 -3.92 6.47
N LEU A 181 3.12 -4.27 6.19
CA LEU A 181 2.36 -5.30 6.90
C LEU A 181 1.73 -6.25 5.88
N SER A 182 1.97 -7.54 6.03
CA SER A 182 1.25 -8.58 5.28
C SER A 182 0.29 -9.29 6.20
N LEU A 183 -0.98 -9.35 5.82
CA LEU A 183 -1.92 -10.34 6.33
C LEU A 183 -1.65 -11.66 5.60
N ILE A 184 -1.30 -12.70 6.35
CA ILE A 184 -1.22 -14.04 5.79
C ILE A 184 -2.63 -14.55 5.55
N THR A 185 -3.00 -14.78 4.29
CA THR A 185 -4.36 -15.19 3.91
C THR A 185 -4.48 -16.66 3.57
N ASN A 186 -3.37 -17.29 3.21
CA ASN A 186 -3.28 -18.71 2.87
C ASN A 186 -1.83 -19.19 3.10
N THR A 187 -1.63 -20.50 3.16
CA THR A 187 -0.30 -21.11 3.14
C THR A 187 0.20 -21.26 1.69
N ALA A 188 1.50 -21.11 1.49
CA ALA A 188 2.20 -21.20 0.21
C ALA A 188 3.57 -21.89 0.39
N THR A 189 3.57 -22.93 1.22
CA THR A 189 4.70 -23.80 1.56
C THR A 189 5.03 -24.81 0.46
N GLY A 190 4.12 -25.02 -0.50
CA GLY A 190 4.26 -25.98 -1.60
C GLY A 190 3.70 -27.37 -1.30
N ASN A 191 3.12 -27.59 -0.11
CA ASN A 191 2.48 -28.84 0.31
C ASN A 191 0.94 -28.77 0.29
N GLU A 192 0.37 -27.70 -0.27
CA GLU A 192 -1.07 -27.46 -0.29
C GLU A 192 -1.78 -28.43 -1.26
N THR A 193 -2.93 -28.98 -0.87
CA THR A 193 -3.73 -29.89 -1.72
C THR A 193 -4.91 -29.21 -2.44
N GLY A 194 -5.02 -27.88 -2.36
CA GLY A 194 -6.13 -27.09 -2.91
C GLY A 194 -5.67 -25.86 -3.70
N GLU A 195 -6.55 -25.33 -4.55
CA GLU A 195 -6.29 -24.12 -5.33
C GLU A 195 -6.51 -22.86 -4.49
N VAL A 196 -5.54 -21.94 -4.55
CA VAL A 196 -5.66 -20.61 -3.93
C VAL A 196 -6.70 -19.79 -4.70
N ASN A 197 -7.72 -19.27 -4.00
CA ASN A 197 -8.76 -18.46 -4.61
C ASN A 197 -9.02 -17.14 -3.86
N HIS A 198 -9.53 -16.13 -4.58
CA HIS A 198 -9.76 -14.78 -4.03
C HIS A 198 -10.83 -14.74 -2.94
N ALA A 199 -11.78 -15.68 -2.94
CA ALA A 199 -12.84 -15.72 -1.92
C ALA A 199 -12.27 -16.07 -0.54
N GLU A 200 -11.34 -17.02 -0.47
CA GLU A 200 -10.62 -17.37 0.76
C GLU A 200 -9.75 -16.21 1.27
N VAL A 201 -9.10 -15.48 0.36
CA VAL A 201 -8.32 -14.28 0.70
C VAL A 201 -9.19 -13.24 1.40
N LEU A 202 -10.38 -12.97 0.86
CA LEU A 202 -11.33 -12.04 1.47
C LEU A 202 -11.88 -12.56 2.80
N ALA A 203 -12.20 -13.86 2.90
CA ALA A 203 -12.69 -14.47 4.13
C ALA A 203 -11.66 -14.39 5.27
N ALA A 204 -10.38 -14.64 4.97
CA ALA A 204 -9.30 -14.51 5.94
C ALA A 204 -9.13 -13.06 6.43
N ALA A 205 -9.25 -12.08 5.53
CA ALA A 205 -9.23 -10.66 5.89
C ALA A 205 -10.42 -10.24 6.76
N ASP A 206 -11.62 -10.70 6.41
CA ASP A 206 -12.84 -10.44 7.17
C ASP A 206 -12.75 -10.98 8.60
N ALA A 207 -12.18 -12.19 8.78
CA ALA A 207 -12.02 -12.83 10.08
C ALA A 207 -11.12 -12.04 11.05
N VAL A 208 -10.18 -11.25 10.55
CA VAL A 208 -9.24 -10.47 11.37
C VAL A 208 -9.48 -8.96 11.32
N ARG A 209 -10.53 -8.52 10.63
CA ARG A 209 -10.83 -7.10 10.37
C ARG A 209 -10.75 -6.23 11.64
N PRO A 210 -11.38 -6.59 12.78
CA PRO A 210 -11.30 -5.75 13.99
C PRO A 210 -9.88 -5.67 14.56
N ARG A 211 -9.12 -6.77 14.50
CA ARG A 211 -7.73 -6.82 14.98
C ARG A 211 -6.81 -5.99 14.08
N PHE A 212 -7.01 -6.06 12.76
CA PHE A 212 -6.28 -5.24 11.79
C PHE A 212 -6.52 -3.75 12.04
N ALA A 213 -7.79 -3.33 12.16
CA ALA A 213 -8.14 -1.95 12.40
C ALA A 213 -7.51 -1.42 13.71
N ALA A 214 -7.64 -2.18 14.80
CA ALA A 214 -7.03 -1.83 16.07
C ALA A 214 -5.50 -1.69 15.98
N LEU A 215 -4.83 -2.59 15.25
CA LEU A 215 -3.38 -2.54 15.04
C LEU A 215 -2.97 -1.27 14.28
N VAL A 216 -3.59 -0.98 13.13
CA VAL A 216 -3.23 0.19 12.32
C VAL A 216 -3.54 1.50 13.06
N ARG A 217 -4.69 1.58 13.74
CA ARG A 217 -5.04 2.74 14.59
C ARG A 217 -4.00 2.94 15.69
N GLY A 218 -3.63 1.88 16.39
CA GLY A 218 -2.60 1.91 17.41
C GLY A 218 -1.26 2.44 16.86
N ILE A 219 -0.84 1.96 15.69
CA ILE A 219 0.38 2.44 15.03
C ILE A 219 0.27 3.92 14.66
N VAL A 220 -0.82 4.31 13.98
CA VAL A 220 -1.03 5.70 13.53
C VAL A 220 -0.99 6.67 14.70
N ARG A 221 -1.62 6.32 15.83
CA ARG A 221 -1.60 7.12 17.06
C ARG A 221 -0.19 7.35 17.60
N GLU A 222 0.71 6.38 17.46
CA GLU A 222 2.09 6.49 17.98
C GLU A 222 3.05 7.21 17.02
N ILE A 223 2.72 7.37 15.73
CA ILE A 223 3.61 7.98 14.72
C ILE A 223 4.09 9.39 15.11
N PRO A 224 3.22 10.33 15.53
CA PRO A 224 3.67 11.67 15.90
C PRO A 224 4.70 11.66 17.03
N ARG A 225 4.55 10.73 17.99
CA ARG A 225 5.47 10.54 19.10
C ARG A 225 6.83 10.02 18.64
N LEU A 226 6.84 9.06 17.72
CA LEU A 226 8.08 8.44 17.20
C LEU A 226 8.92 9.43 16.41
N ILE A 227 8.28 10.33 15.65
CA ILE A 227 8.96 11.36 14.85
C ILE A 227 9.54 12.45 15.73
N ALA A 228 8.85 12.85 16.80
CA ALA A 228 9.36 13.88 17.72
C ALA A 228 10.64 13.47 18.46
N THR A 229 10.98 12.17 18.47
CA THR A 229 12.15 11.61 19.16
C THR A 229 13.33 11.25 18.26
N SER A 230 13.22 11.47 16.95
CA SER A 230 14.24 11.14 15.93
C SER A 230 14.85 12.38 15.30
#